data_AF-A0A3D0H6S7-F1
#
_entry.id   AF-A0A3D0H6S7-F1
#
_cell.length_a   1.000
_cell.length_b   1.000
_cell.length_c   1.000
_cell.angle_alpha   90.00
_cell.angle_beta   90.00
_cell.angle_gamma   90.00
#
_symmetry.space_group_name_H-M   'P 1'
#
loop_
_entity.id
_entity.type
_entity.pdbx_description
1 polymer ?
#
loop_
_entity_poly.entity_id
_entity_poly.type
_entity_poly.pdbx_seq_one_letter_code
_entity_poly.pdbx_strand_id
1 'polypeptide(L)'
;MDEYGYTRYENVITGMEFERLINAGGPTKGQIIRPKDKAHPKSIGFVQCVGSRSLQKGKGYCSSVCCMNMIESTLLLKEHARTSP
;
A
#
# COMPACT_ATOMS: atom_id res chain seq x y z
N MET A 1 -4.10 -7.51 11.95
CA MET A 1 -2.90 -6.97 11.28
C MET A 1 -1.84 -8.05 11.25
N ASP A 2 -1.63 -8.72 12.39
CA ASP A 2 -0.76 -9.89 12.50
C ASP A 2 -1.05 -11.01 11.48
N GLU A 3 -2.32 -11.26 11.13
CA GLU A 3 -2.66 -12.30 10.14
C GLU A 3 -2.13 -11.99 8.72
N TYR A 4 -1.85 -10.72 8.42
CA TYR A 4 -1.28 -10.27 7.16
C TYR A 4 0.23 -10.04 7.26
N GLY A 5 0.82 -10.30 8.44
CA GLY A 5 2.25 -10.15 8.68
C GLY A 5 2.73 -8.70 8.76
N TYR A 6 1.83 -7.74 8.98
CA TYR A 6 2.23 -6.36 9.31
C TYR A 6 3.10 -6.39 10.58
N THR A 7 4.19 -5.61 10.62
CA THR A 7 5.29 -5.67 11.62
C THR A 7 6.20 -6.91 11.59
N ARG A 8 5.73 -8.04 11.07
CA ARG A 8 6.54 -9.27 10.91
C ARG A 8 7.37 -9.26 9.63
N TYR A 9 6.80 -8.77 8.54
CA TYR A 9 7.46 -8.66 7.25
C TYR A 9 7.64 -7.19 6.88
N GLU A 10 8.88 -6.75 6.74
CA GLU A 10 9.23 -5.34 6.46
C GLU A 10 8.62 -4.81 5.14
N ASN A 11 8.35 -5.69 4.17
CA ASN A 11 7.74 -5.31 2.90
C ASN A 11 6.20 -5.30 2.93
N VAL A 12 5.58 -5.60 4.08
CA VAL A 12 4.14 -5.44 4.29
C VAL A 12 3.90 -4.09 4.94
N ILE A 13 3.31 -3.17 4.17
CA ILE A 13 2.99 -1.81 4.59
C ILE A 13 1.49 -1.53 4.44
N THR A 14 1.02 -0.51 5.14
CA THR A 14 -0.35 0.02 5.04
C THR A 14 -0.52 0.92 3.81
N GLY A 15 -1.79 1.17 3.42
CA GLY A 15 -2.10 2.11 2.35
C GLY A 15 -1.59 3.53 2.62
N MET A 16 -1.65 4.01 3.86
CA MET A 16 -1.14 5.34 4.24
C MET A 16 0.39 5.42 4.13
N GLU A 17 1.11 4.37 4.51
CA GLU A 17 2.57 4.33 4.33
C GLU A 17 2.93 4.32 2.84
N PHE A 18 2.18 3.56 2.04
CA PHE A 18 2.36 3.56 0.59
C PHE A 18 2.11 4.95 -0.03
N GLU A 19 1.04 5.65 0.38
CA GLU A 19 0.75 7.03 -0.05
C GLU A 19 1.91 7.99 0.30
N ARG A 20 2.57 7.80 1.45
CA ARG A 20 3.77 8.58 1.81
C ARG A 20 4.96 8.26 0.91
N LEU A 21 5.15 7.02 0.48
CA LEU A 21 6.24 6.63 -0.42
C LEU A 21 6.10 7.24 -1.82
N ILE A 22 4.89 7.20 -2.38
CA ILE A 22 4.65 7.69 -3.75
C ILE A 22 4.55 9.22 -3.82
N ASN A 23 4.31 9.89 -2.68
CA ASN A 23 4.28 11.35 -2.62
C ASN A 23 5.67 11.95 -2.87
N ALA A 24 5.75 12.94 -3.77
CA ALA A 24 7.00 13.63 -4.11
C ALA A 24 7.65 14.39 -2.92
N GLY A 25 6.85 14.88 -1.97
CA GLY A 25 7.30 15.45 -0.69
C GLY A 25 7.40 14.40 0.44
N GLY A 26 7.30 13.12 0.10
CA GLY A 26 7.44 11.99 1.01
C GLY A 26 8.90 11.70 1.41
N PRO A 27 9.11 10.78 2.36
CA PRO A 27 10.44 10.39 2.83
C PRO A 27 11.35 9.82 1.73
N THR A 28 10.77 9.30 0.65
CA THR A 28 11.50 8.72 -0.49
C THR A 28 11.46 9.60 -1.72
N LYS A 29 10.97 10.84 -1.61
CA LYS A 29 10.84 11.80 -2.71
C LYS A 29 10.08 11.23 -3.92
N GLY A 30 9.03 10.46 -3.66
CA GLY A 30 8.20 9.80 -4.69
C GLY A 30 8.74 8.45 -5.17
N GLN A 31 9.92 8.00 -4.73
CA GLN A 31 10.48 6.71 -5.12
C GLN A 31 9.77 5.56 -4.40
N ILE A 32 9.27 4.59 -5.17
CA ILE A 32 8.58 3.41 -4.64
C ILE A 32 9.61 2.33 -4.29
N ILE A 33 10.06 2.28 -3.05
CA ILE A 33 11.08 1.32 -2.62
C ILE A 33 10.55 0.33 -1.59
N ARG A 34 11.03 -0.90 -1.65
CA ARG A 34 10.81 -1.90 -0.62
C ARG A 34 11.50 -1.47 0.68
N PRO A 35 10.82 -1.45 1.84
CA PRO A 35 11.44 -1.02 3.09
C PRO A 35 12.67 -1.85 3.49
N LYS A 36 12.66 -3.16 3.23
CA LYS A 36 13.72 -4.11 3.61
C LYS A 36 15.08 -3.83 2.97
N ASP A 37 15.11 -3.71 1.65
CA ASP A 37 16.35 -3.66 0.86
C ASP A 37 16.46 -2.41 -0.02
N LYS A 38 15.50 -1.49 0.10
CA LYS A 38 15.42 -0.24 -0.67
C LYS A 38 15.40 -0.43 -2.19
N ALA A 39 15.16 -1.66 -2.66
CA ALA A 39 15.06 -1.98 -4.08
C ALA A 39 13.68 -1.62 -4.64
N HIS A 40 13.60 -1.34 -5.93
CA HIS A 40 12.31 -1.18 -6.62
C HIS A 40 11.54 -2.52 -6.65
N PRO A 41 10.26 -2.54 -6.24
CA PRO A 41 9.43 -3.73 -6.32
C PRO A 41 9.08 -4.02 -7.78
N LYS A 42 9.23 -5.29 -8.20
CA LYS A 42 8.81 -5.76 -9.53
C LYS A 42 7.31 -6.11 -9.59
N SER A 43 6.71 -6.36 -8.44
CA SER A 43 5.31 -6.74 -8.30
C SER A 43 4.78 -6.27 -6.96
N ILE A 44 3.55 -5.78 -6.95
CA ILE A 44 2.86 -5.22 -5.78
C ILE A 44 1.49 -5.89 -5.69
N GLY A 45 1.07 -6.26 -4.47
CA GLY A 45 -0.25 -6.80 -4.20
C GLY A 45 -0.98 -5.93 -3.17
N PHE A 46 -2.26 -5.66 -3.42
CA PHE A 46 -3.14 -4.95 -2.49
C PHE A 46 -4.08 -5.95 -1.82
N VAL A 47 -4.21 -5.86 -0.49
CA VAL A 47 -5.17 -6.64 0.29
C VAL A 47 -6.30 -5.73 0.75
N GLN A 48 -7.49 -5.95 0.22
CA GLN A 48 -8.66 -5.11 0.52
C GLN A 48 -9.36 -5.52 1.81
N CYS A 49 -10.15 -4.58 2.36
CA CYS A 49 -10.94 -4.77 3.58
C CYS A 49 -10.12 -5.11 4.84
N VAL A 50 -8.82 -4.80 4.87
CA VAL A 50 -8.01 -5.00 6.07
C VAL A 50 -8.55 -4.09 7.19
N GLY A 51 -9.10 -4.71 8.24
CA GLY A 51 -9.71 -4.01 9.36
C GLY A 51 -11.17 -3.58 9.15
N SER A 52 -11.81 -3.99 8.05
CA SER A 52 -13.22 -3.71 7.72
C SER A 52 -13.88 -4.97 7.14
N ARG A 53 -15.21 -4.99 7.03
CA ARG A 53 -15.99 -6.16 6.55
C ARG A 53 -15.57 -7.48 7.22
N SER A 54 -15.17 -7.43 8.49
CA SER A 54 -14.74 -8.56 9.29
C SER A 54 -15.71 -8.77 10.44
N LEU A 55 -16.68 -9.67 10.23
CA LEU A 55 -17.65 -10.03 11.26
C LEU A 55 -16.98 -10.68 12.47
N GLN A 56 -15.96 -11.53 12.22
CA GLN A 56 -15.18 -12.20 13.26
C GLN A 56 -14.45 -11.21 14.19
N LYS A 57 -14.18 -10.00 13.73
CA LYS A 57 -13.49 -8.93 14.48
C LYS A 57 -14.43 -7.82 14.95
N GLY A 58 -15.75 -8.02 14.84
CA GLY A 58 -16.76 -7.03 15.22
C GLY A 58 -16.82 -5.80 14.30
N LYS A 59 -16.19 -5.84 13.13
CA LYS A 59 -16.11 -4.71 12.18
C LYS A 59 -16.83 -5.04 10.87
N GLY A 60 -18.16 -5.12 10.92
CA GLY A 60 -19.01 -5.44 9.77
C GLY A 60 -19.13 -4.33 8.71
N TYR A 61 -18.67 -3.11 9.01
CA TYR A 61 -18.81 -1.96 8.14
C TYR A 61 -17.77 -1.95 6.99
N CYS A 62 -18.09 -1.21 5.92
CA CYS A 62 -17.16 -0.90 4.84
C CYS A 62 -16.48 0.45 5.13
N SER A 63 -15.17 0.57 4.89
CA SER A 63 -14.45 1.86 5.03
C SER A 63 -14.75 2.87 3.93
N SER A 64 -15.52 2.48 2.91
CA SER A 64 -15.92 3.24 1.70
C SER A 64 -14.80 3.85 0.82
N VAL A 65 -13.61 4.09 1.37
CA VAL A 65 -12.50 4.78 0.69
C VAL A 65 -11.43 3.82 0.16
N CYS A 66 -11.22 2.67 0.83
CA CYS A 66 -10.07 1.80 0.54
C CYS A 66 -10.05 1.20 -0.88
N CYS A 67 -11.21 1.06 -1.52
CA CYS A 67 -11.28 0.62 -2.92
C CYS A 67 -10.80 1.70 -3.89
N MET A 68 -11.22 2.95 -3.68
CA MET A 68 -10.83 4.06 -4.54
C MET A 68 -9.35 4.43 -4.35
N ASN A 69 -8.86 4.51 -3.12
CA ASN A 69 -7.43 4.77 -2.86
C ASN A 69 -6.52 3.71 -3.51
N MET A 70 -6.94 2.45 -3.52
CA MET A 70 -6.19 1.38 -4.19
C MET A 70 -6.16 1.55 -5.71
N ILE A 71 -7.29 1.95 -6.32
CA ILE A 71 -7.36 2.22 -7.77
C ILE A 71 -6.46 3.40 -8.12
N GLU A 72 -6.55 4.51 -7.38
CA GLU A 72 -5.69 5.68 -7.54
C GLU A 72 -4.21 5.30 -7.43
N SER A 73 -3.84 4.61 -6.36
CA SER A 73 -2.48 4.11 -6.13
C SER A 73 -1.98 3.25 -7.31
N THR A 74 -2.85 2.39 -7.85
CA THR A 74 -2.52 1.52 -8.99
C THR A 74 -2.29 2.33 -10.27
N LEU A 75 -3.09 3.37 -10.52
CA LEU A 75 -2.90 4.27 -11.66
C LEU A 75 -1.58 5.04 -11.54
N LEU A 76 -1.29 5.60 -10.36
CA LEU A 76 -0.04 6.30 -10.10
C LEU A 76 1.18 5.36 -10.24
N LEU A 77 1.09 4.12 -9.76
CA LEU A 77 2.13 3.10 -9.97
C LEU A 77 2.39 2.84 -11.46
N LYS A 78 1.32 2.75 -12.26
CA LYS A 78 1.43 2.51 -13.70
C LYS A 78 2.06 3.70 -14.43
N GLU A 79 1.78 4.92 -14.00
CA GLU A 79 2.41 6.12 -14.51
C GLU A 79 3.88 6.20 -14.12
N HIS A 80 4.20 5.97 -12.84
CA HIS A 80 5.58 5.95 -12.34
C HIS A 80 6.43 4.91 -13.06
N ALA A 81 5.87 3.72 -13.34
CA ALA A 81 6.56 2.68 -14.10
C ALA A 81 6.83 3.05 -15.57
N ARG A 82 6.09 4.00 -16.15
CA ARG A 82 6.32 4.50 -17.51
C ARG A 82 7.34 5.64 -17.56
N THR A 83 7.44 6.42 -16.49
CA THR A 83 8.33 7.61 -16.43
C THR A 83 9.67 7.32 -15.77
N SER A 84 9.82 6.18 -15.09
CA SER A 84 11.10 5.73 -14.56
C SER A 84 11.96 5.17 -15.70
N PRO A 85 13.17 5.71 -15.95
CA PRO A 85 14.08 5.22 -16.99
C PRO A 85 14.61 3.81 -16.72
#